data_AF-A0A5N7ADH8-F1
#
_entry.id   AF-A0A5N7ADH8-F1
#
_cell.length_a   1.000
_cell.length_b   1.000
_cell.length_c   1.000
_cell.angle_alpha   90.00
_cell.angle_beta   90.00
_cell.angle_gamma   90.00
#
_symmetry.space_group_name_H-M   'P 1'
#
loop_
_entity.id
_entity.type
_entity.pdbx_description
1 polymer ?
#
loop_
_entity_poly.entity_id
_entity_poly.type
_entity_poly.pdbx_seq_one_letter_code
_entity_poly.pdbx_strand_id
1 'polypeptide(L)'
;MLNVKNCSFPPQYHPVSYTVPLVSGTTISLNDYRESSVPKPMFLVHAVMALAGHHLESTSTDTHRHAALQSLRQNLDKYNSTKHRESILDTIIILFSLDETQSALGTWRTHLLGAYGLFEACGGIEKWATSARTQVQIGILLWWDAITSLVNREDCVLPYAYFEALMSGYNGQEWDFFRLCGCPLSLVKVVMQLARLAAEQRRSSLNQYTTFDTTLLSALEKSLESWHHISPVTAFHNEESMQQDVDNMHCAEAWRNGLLLYLYRVFRWMPGCSVPFHILYRARTIMDHVFACRDKCMISRQALLPLFFAGCELQAPSSHRKILNLCASWNDRTRYHMFSTTMPLLEAVWAEQKTNGFENVWWGQIIDRQHSSDSHSPLQVRICFG
;
A
#
# COMPACT_ATOMS: atom_id res chain seq x y z
N MET A 1 15.69 -9.81 -37.65
CA MET A 1 17.06 -9.73 -37.12
C MET A 1 17.42 -8.25 -36.99
N LEU A 2 17.08 -7.63 -35.85
CA LEU A 2 17.42 -6.22 -35.59
C LEU A 2 18.79 -6.19 -34.90
N ASN A 3 19.72 -5.52 -35.55
CA ASN A 3 21.14 -5.50 -35.26
C ASN A 3 21.41 -4.56 -34.07
N VAL A 4 21.69 -5.13 -32.89
CA VAL A 4 22.04 -4.39 -31.67
C VAL A 4 23.53 -4.03 -31.72
N LYS A 5 23.88 -2.99 -32.47
CA LYS A 5 25.17 -2.30 -32.40
C LYS A 5 24.90 -0.81 -32.61
N ASN A 6 24.79 -0.07 -31.50
CA ASN A 6 25.01 1.38 -31.33
C ASN A 6 24.11 1.99 -30.24
N CYS A 7 24.24 1.50 -29.01
CA CYS A 7 23.97 2.33 -27.83
C CYS A 7 25.30 2.43 -27.06
N SER A 8 26.15 3.36 -27.50
CA SER A 8 27.33 3.78 -26.77
C SER A 8 26.90 4.51 -25.50
N PHE A 9 27.17 3.92 -24.34
CA PHE A 9 27.02 4.57 -23.04
C PHE A 9 28.03 5.72 -22.91
N PRO A 10 27.63 6.95 -22.51
CA PRO A 10 28.59 7.97 -22.14
C PRO A 10 29.29 7.58 -20.82
N PRO A 11 30.61 7.82 -20.70
CA PRO A 11 31.41 7.38 -19.57
C PRO A 11 31.32 8.42 -18.44
N GLN A 12 30.24 8.38 -17.67
CA GLN A 12 30.11 9.00 -16.33
C GLN A 12 28.67 8.78 -15.81
N TYR A 13 28.33 7.54 -15.45
CA TYR A 13 27.13 7.26 -14.68
C TYR A 13 27.55 6.65 -13.34
N HIS A 14 27.50 7.46 -12.30
CA HIS A 14 27.57 6.98 -10.91
C HIS A 14 26.35 6.07 -10.64
N PRO A 15 26.53 4.99 -9.87
CA PRO A 15 25.50 3.97 -9.68
C PRO A 15 24.34 4.52 -8.84
N VAL A 16 23.16 4.67 -9.45
CA VAL A 16 21.93 4.97 -8.72
C VAL A 16 21.34 3.65 -8.23
N SER A 17 21.58 3.32 -6.96
CA SER A 17 20.84 2.28 -6.25
C SER A 17 19.40 2.75 -6.11
N TYR A 18 18.46 2.16 -6.86
CA TYR A 18 17.04 2.43 -6.67
C TYR A 18 16.51 1.57 -5.51
N THR A 19 16.35 2.18 -4.35
CA THR A 19 15.54 1.62 -3.27
C THR A 19 14.08 1.94 -3.61
N VAL A 20 13.22 0.92 -3.74
CA VAL A 20 11.76 1.15 -3.81
C VAL A 20 11.37 1.89 -2.53
N PRO A 21 11.01 3.19 -2.58
CA PRO A 21 10.90 4.04 -1.39
C PRO A 21 9.82 3.60 -0.39
N LEU A 22 8.89 2.73 -0.79
CA LEU A 22 7.85 2.24 0.10
C LEU A 22 8.34 1.16 1.06
N VAL A 23 9.45 0.50 0.73
CA VAL A 23 10.03 -0.52 1.59
C VAL A 23 11.22 0.07 2.35
N SER A 24 10.96 0.54 3.57
CA SER A 24 11.97 1.05 4.50
C SER A 24 13.01 -0.03 4.83
N GLY A 25 14.08 -0.09 4.04
CA GLY A 25 15.29 -0.82 4.40
C GLY A 25 15.32 -2.29 4.04
N THR A 26 14.46 -2.81 3.15
CA THR A 26 14.90 -3.93 2.31
C THR A 26 15.37 -3.36 0.99
N THR A 27 16.68 -3.33 0.81
CA THR A 27 17.27 -3.21 -0.51
C THR A 27 16.77 -4.38 -1.34
N ILE A 28 15.73 -4.19 -2.15
CA ILE A 28 15.73 -4.81 -3.47
C ILE A 28 16.88 -4.10 -4.19
N SER A 29 18.10 -4.55 -3.89
CA SER A 29 19.29 -3.98 -4.46
C SER A 29 19.19 -4.24 -5.95
N LEU A 30 18.94 -3.18 -6.73
CA LEU A 30 19.10 -3.26 -8.17
C LEU A 30 20.52 -3.69 -8.56
N ASN A 31 21.50 -3.70 -7.62
CA ASN A 31 22.83 -4.24 -7.88
C ASN A 31 22.86 -5.76 -8.04
N ASP A 32 21.90 -6.52 -7.51
CA ASP A 32 21.78 -7.96 -7.81
C ASP A 32 21.43 -8.21 -9.30
N TYR A 33 20.99 -7.17 -10.02
CA TYR A 33 20.69 -7.22 -11.44
C TYR A 33 21.93 -7.00 -12.32
N ARG A 34 23.05 -6.53 -11.75
CA ARG A 34 24.30 -6.25 -12.48
C ARG A 34 25.33 -7.37 -12.34
N GLU A 35 25.30 -8.13 -11.25
CA GLU A 35 26.33 -9.14 -10.94
C GLU A 35 26.04 -10.55 -11.48
N SER A 36 24.84 -10.82 -12.00
CA SER A 36 24.54 -12.16 -12.54
C SER A 36 24.96 -12.28 -14.01
N SER A 37 25.85 -13.24 -14.31
CA SER A 37 26.23 -13.63 -15.68
C SER A 37 25.08 -14.26 -16.51
N VAL A 38 23.89 -14.39 -15.92
CA VAL A 38 22.71 -15.00 -16.54
C VAL A 38 21.86 -13.92 -17.21
N PRO A 39 21.52 -14.06 -18.50
CA PRO A 39 20.60 -13.14 -19.19
C PRO A 39 19.26 -13.05 -18.46
N LYS A 40 18.84 -11.83 -18.11
CA LYS A 40 17.53 -11.58 -17.50
C LYS A 40 16.42 -11.60 -18.57
N PRO A 41 15.20 -12.03 -18.22
CA PRO A 41 14.08 -11.95 -19.15
C PRO A 41 13.77 -10.50 -19.56
N MET A 42 13.41 -10.27 -20.82
CA MET A 42 13.16 -8.93 -21.35
C MET A 42 11.99 -8.21 -20.68
N PHE A 43 10.97 -8.94 -20.21
CA PHE A 43 9.85 -8.36 -19.48
C PHE A 43 10.31 -7.65 -18.19
N LEU A 44 11.28 -8.23 -17.48
CA LEU A 44 11.81 -7.69 -16.24
C LEU A 44 12.70 -6.47 -16.51
N VAL A 45 13.54 -6.57 -17.55
CA VAL A 45 14.37 -5.43 -18.00
C VAL A 45 13.49 -4.24 -18.37
N HIS A 46 12.43 -4.46 -19.14
CA HIS A 46 11.51 -3.39 -19.52
C HIS A 46 10.75 -2.80 -18.33
N ALA A 47 10.33 -3.61 -17.35
CA ALA A 47 9.69 -3.09 -16.14
C ALA A 47 10.64 -2.19 -15.33
N VAL A 48 11.89 -2.61 -15.15
CA VAL A 48 12.93 -1.81 -14.50
C VAL A 48 13.18 -0.50 -15.26
N MET A 49 13.29 -0.56 -16.58
CA MET A 49 13.50 0.63 -17.42
C MET A 49 12.31 1.59 -17.38
N ALA A 50 11.08 1.08 -17.25
CA ALA A 50 9.89 1.91 -17.09
C ALA A 50 9.91 2.63 -15.73
N LEU A 51 10.19 1.92 -14.63
CA LEU A 51 10.27 2.54 -13.30
C LEU A 51 11.41 3.58 -13.21
N ALA A 52 12.59 3.24 -13.73
CA ALA A 52 13.71 4.18 -13.79
C ALA A 52 13.37 5.38 -14.71
N GLY A 53 12.72 5.12 -15.85
CA GLY A 53 12.25 6.12 -16.78
C GLY A 53 11.32 7.14 -16.12
N HIS A 54 10.36 6.68 -15.31
CA HIS A 54 9.45 7.55 -14.57
C HIS A 54 10.21 8.52 -13.66
N HIS A 55 11.14 7.99 -12.86
CA HIS A 55 11.94 8.81 -11.96
C HIS A 55 12.89 9.76 -12.68
N LEU A 56 13.27 9.47 -13.93
CA LEU A 56 14.12 10.32 -14.77
C LEU A 56 13.32 11.19 -15.75
N GLU A 57 11.98 11.22 -15.67
CA GLU A 57 11.11 11.94 -16.61
C GLU A 57 11.36 11.56 -18.08
N SER A 58 11.70 10.30 -18.32
CA SER A 58 11.99 9.79 -19.65
C SER A 58 10.70 9.62 -20.47
N THR A 59 10.75 10.08 -21.72
CA THR A 59 9.66 9.90 -22.69
C THR A 59 9.46 8.44 -23.12
N SER A 60 10.41 7.54 -22.83
CA SER A 60 10.31 6.11 -23.16
C SER A 60 9.65 5.27 -22.06
N THR A 61 9.26 5.87 -20.93
CA THR A 61 8.63 5.18 -19.78
C THR A 61 7.45 4.32 -20.21
N ASP A 62 6.50 4.90 -20.95
CA ASP A 62 5.34 4.18 -21.44
C ASP A 62 5.71 3.08 -22.44
N THR A 63 6.64 3.34 -23.35
CA THR A 63 7.12 2.33 -24.31
C THR A 63 7.67 1.10 -23.59
N HIS A 64 8.48 1.31 -22.55
CA HIS A 64 9.01 0.22 -21.74
C HIS A 64 7.92 -0.47 -20.91
N ARG A 65 6.97 0.27 -20.33
CA ARG A 65 5.83 -0.31 -19.61
C ARG A 65 5.00 -1.24 -20.50
N HIS A 66 4.66 -0.81 -21.71
CA HIS A 66 3.92 -1.61 -22.67
C HIS A 66 4.72 -2.85 -23.11
N ALA A 67 6.01 -2.69 -23.39
CA ALA A 67 6.88 -3.81 -23.76
C ALA A 67 7.03 -4.83 -22.62
N ALA A 68 7.09 -4.37 -21.37
CA ALA A 68 7.13 -5.23 -20.19
C ALA A 68 5.85 -6.07 -20.10
N LEU A 69 4.67 -5.43 -20.15
CA LEU A 69 3.38 -6.10 -20.07
C LEU A 69 3.17 -7.10 -21.22
N GLN A 70 3.50 -6.70 -22.45
CA GLN A 70 3.37 -7.57 -23.61
C GLN A 70 4.30 -8.79 -23.51
N SER A 71 5.57 -8.58 -23.16
CA SER A 71 6.54 -9.65 -23.03
C SER A 71 6.22 -10.56 -21.84
N LEU A 72 5.70 -10.02 -20.74
CA LEU A 72 5.26 -10.79 -19.57
C LEU A 72 4.14 -11.74 -19.98
N ARG A 73 3.07 -11.21 -20.61
CA ARG A 73 1.92 -12.02 -21.06
C ARG A 73 2.31 -13.19 -21.96
N GLN A 74 3.27 -12.98 -22.86
CA GLN A 74 3.77 -14.04 -23.77
C GLN A 74 4.61 -15.13 -23.08
N ASN A 75 5.00 -14.92 -21.82
CA ASN A 75 5.86 -15.83 -21.07
C ASN A 75 5.25 -16.30 -19.75
N LEU A 76 4.00 -15.93 -19.43
CA LEU A 76 3.32 -16.35 -18.20
C LEU A 76 3.21 -17.87 -18.10
N ASP A 77 2.93 -18.57 -19.20
CA ASP A 77 2.75 -20.04 -19.20
C ASP A 77 4.07 -20.82 -19.09
N LYS A 78 5.22 -20.14 -19.10
CA LYS A 78 6.55 -20.76 -19.15
C LYS A 78 7.20 -20.78 -17.78
N TYR A 79 6.67 -21.56 -16.85
CA TYR A 79 7.24 -21.74 -15.49
C TYR A 79 8.50 -22.63 -15.45
N ASN A 80 9.38 -22.45 -16.44
CA ASN A 80 10.46 -23.40 -16.78
C ASN A 80 11.52 -23.57 -15.68
N SER A 81 11.65 -22.61 -14.76
CA SER A 81 12.62 -22.68 -13.67
C SER A 81 12.24 -21.76 -12.51
N THR A 82 12.78 -22.06 -11.32
CA THR A 82 12.68 -21.21 -10.12
C THR A 82 13.08 -19.76 -10.37
N LYS A 83 14.16 -19.54 -11.12
CA LYS A 83 14.62 -18.18 -11.46
C LYS A 83 13.66 -17.45 -12.38
N HIS A 84 12.98 -18.18 -13.28
CA HIS A 84 12.02 -17.58 -14.20
C HIS A 84 10.76 -17.12 -13.46
N ARG A 85 10.20 -17.96 -12.58
CA ARG A 85 9.05 -17.59 -11.73
C ARG A 85 9.37 -16.40 -10.81
N GLU A 86 10.56 -16.35 -10.22
CA GLU A 86 11.01 -15.22 -9.41
C GLU A 86 11.11 -13.93 -10.24
N SER A 87 11.59 -14.03 -11.49
CA SER A 87 11.65 -12.88 -12.40
C SER A 87 10.24 -12.38 -12.75
N ILE A 88 9.25 -13.26 -12.93
CA ILE A 88 7.85 -12.88 -13.17
C ILE A 88 7.31 -12.13 -11.93
N LEU A 89 7.56 -12.64 -10.72
CA LEU A 89 7.12 -12.00 -9.48
C LEU A 89 7.78 -10.62 -9.28
N ASP A 90 9.10 -10.53 -9.48
CA ASP A 90 9.84 -9.25 -9.47
C ASP A 90 9.20 -8.24 -10.43
N THR A 91 8.83 -8.70 -11.65
CA THR A 91 8.21 -7.86 -12.67
C THR A 91 6.84 -7.35 -12.25
N ILE A 92 6.01 -8.20 -11.65
CA ILE A 92 4.68 -7.81 -11.16
C ILE A 92 4.83 -6.73 -10.06
N ILE A 93 5.74 -6.93 -9.11
CA ILE A 93 5.97 -5.97 -8.01
C ILE A 93 6.50 -4.63 -8.55
N ILE A 94 7.41 -4.65 -9.52
CA ILE A 94 7.94 -3.43 -10.14
C ILE A 94 6.86 -2.69 -10.92
N LEU A 95 6.01 -3.40 -11.67
CA LEU A 95 4.90 -2.78 -12.40
C LEU A 95 3.82 -2.23 -11.45
N PHE A 96 3.53 -2.92 -10.35
CA PHE A 96 2.65 -2.39 -9.30
C PHE A 96 3.23 -1.08 -8.73
N SER A 97 4.51 -1.10 -8.34
CA SER A 97 5.20 0.08 -7.80
C SER A 97 5.23 1.24 -8.80
N LEU A 98 5.43 0.95 -10.09
CA LEU A 98 5.37 1.95 -11.15
C LEU A 98 3.99 2.59 -11.21
N ASP A 99 2.92 1.79 -11.24
CA ASP A 99 1.56 2.33 -11.28
C ASP A 99 1.27 3.21 -10.04
N GLU A 100 1.78 2.81 -8.87
CA GLU A 100 1.66 3.59 -7.62
C GLU A 100 2.41 4.92 -7.68
N THR A 101 3.58 4.94 -8.34
CA THR A 101 4.31 6.20 -8.56
C THR A 101 3.54 7.18 -9.44
N GLN A 102 2.58 6.69 -10.23
CA GLN A 102 1.80 7.49 -11.18
C GLN A 102 0.46 7.96 -10.61
N SER A 103 -0.17 7.18 -9.74
CA SER A 103 -1.52 7.47 -9.26
C SER A 103 -1.92 6.60 -8.06
N ALA A 104 -2.78 7.12 -7.18
CA ALA A 104 -3.46 6.29 -6.17
C ALA A 104 -4.62 5.46 -6.78
N LEU A 105 -5.10 5.87 -7.95
CA LEU A 105 -6.11 5.17 -8.75
C LEU A 105 -5.43 4.28 -9.77
N GLY A 106 -5.74 2.98 -9.75
CA GLY A 106 -5.13 2.03 -10.67
C GLY A 106 -5.89 0.72 -10.78
N THR A 107 -5.42 -0.14 -11.70
CA THR A 107 -5.98 -1.49 -11.91
C THR A 107 -5.29 -2.52 -11.01
N TRP A 108 -5.16 -2.20 -9.71
CA TRP A 108 -4.37 -2.95 -8.72
C TRP A 108 -4.69 -4.45 -8.69
N ARG A 109 -5.98 -4.78 -8.80
CA ARG A 109 -6.46 -6.16 -8.81
C ARG A 109 -5.86 -6.99 -9.94
N THR A 110 -5.52 -6.39 -11.09
CA THR A 110 -4.89 -7.10 -12.22
C THR A 110 -3.51 -7.66 -11.83
N HIS A 111 -2.69 -6.85 -11.15
CA HIS A 111 -1.37 -7.27 -10.69
C HIS A 111 -1.49 -8.34 -9.60
N LEU A 112 -2.40 -8.14 -8.65
CA LEU A 112 -2.65 -9.08 -7.55
C LEU A 112 -3.17 -10.43 -8.05
N LEU A 113 -4.08 -10.43 -9.03
CA LEU A 113 -4.57 -11.66 -9.68
C LEU A 113 -3.45 -12.36 -10.44
N GLY A 114 -2.56 -11.60 -11.10
CA GLY A 114 -1.37 -12.15 -11.75
C GLY A 114 -0.43 -12.84 -10.76
N ALA A 115 -0.16 -12.21 -9.61
CA ALA A 115 0.67 -12.79 -8.56
C ALA A 115 0.02 -14.02 -7.93
N TYR A 116 -1.28 -13.95 -7.62
CA TYR A 116 -2.03 -15.08 -7.08
C TYR A 116 -2.06 -16.27 -8.05
N GLY A 117 -2.34 -16.04 -9.33
CA GLY A 117 -2.28 -17.08 -10.36
C GLY A 117 -0.90 -17.72 -10.50
N LEU A 118 0.17 -16.92 -10.40
CA LEU A 118 1.55 -17.41 -10.36
C LEU A 118 1.81 -18.30 -9.13
N PHE A 119 1.30 -17.91 -7.96
CA PHE A 119 1.45 -18.69 -6.73
C PHE A 119 0.76 -20.05 -6.87
N GLU A 120 -0.50 -20.06 -7.28
CA GLU A 120 -1.29 -21.29 -7.46
C GLU A 120 -0.67 -22.21 -8.53
N ALA A 121 -0.27 -21.66 -9.69
CA ALA A 121 0.35 -22.45 -10.76
C ALA A 121 1.68 -23.12 -10.35
N CYS A 122 2.37 -22.55 -9.36
CA CYS A 122 3.65 -23.04 -8.85
C CYS A 122 3.52 -23.86 -7.55
N GLY A 123 2.31 -24.34 -7.22
CA GLY A 123 2.07 -25.23 -6.09
C GLY A 123 1.70 -24.53 -4.77
N GLY A 124 1.21 -23.29 -4.85
CA GLY A 124 0.68 -22.54 -3.70
C GLY A 124 1.75 -21.89 -2.83
N ILE A 125 1.28 -21.19 -1.79
CA ILE A 125 2.10 -20.33 -0.93
C ILE A 125 3.29 -21.06 -0.26
N GLU A 126 3.11 -22.32 0.14
CA GLU A 126 4.15 -23.11 0.81
C GLU A 126 5.40 -23.32 -0.07
N LYS A 127 5.22 -23.37 -1.40
CA LYS A 127 6.33 -23.49 -2.37
C LYS A 127 7.06 -22.18 -2.63
N TRP A 128 6.48 -21.06 -2.20
CA TRP A 128 7.03 -19.72 -2.36
C TRP A 128 7.64 -19.17 -1.08
N ALA A 129 7.08 -19.44 0.09
CA ALA A 129 7.53 -18.89 1.37
C ALA A 129 8.82 -19.55 1.92
N THR A 130 9.74 -19.96 1.06
CA THR A 130 10.94 -20.75 1.41
C THR A 130 12.19 -19.92 1.68
N SER A 131 12.20 -18.62 1.40
CA SER A 131 13.33 -17.71 1.63
C SER A 131 12.83 -16.35 2.12
N ALA A 132 13.65 -15.58 2.84
CA ALA A 132 13.22 -14.23 3.25
C ALA A 132 12.90 -13.31 2.08
N ARG A 133 13.63 -13.40 0.97
CA ARG A 133 13.34 -12.60 -0.23
C ARG A 133 11.89 -12.83 -0.69
N THR A 134 11.52 -14.09 -0.91
CA THR A 134 10.18 -14.42 -1.37
C THR A 134 9.13 -14.13 -0.30
N GLN A 135 9.44 -14.30 0.98
CA GLN A 135 8.56 -13.90 2.08
C GLN A 135 8.28 -12.40 2.10
N VAL A 136 9.28 -11.54 1.88
CA VAL A 136 9.10 -10.08 1.76
C VAL A 136 8.19 -9.74 0.57
N GLN A 137 8.40 -10.40 -0.57
CA GLN A 137 7.59 -10.19 -1.78
C GLN A 137 6.12 -10.59 -1.57
N ILE A 138 5.88 -11.72 -0.91
CA ILE A 138 4.52 -12.13 -0.52
C ILE A 138 3.96 -11.11 0.48
N GLY A 139 4.75 -10.69 1.47
CA GLY A 139 4.36 -9.73 2.51
C GLY A 139 3.86 -8.41 1.92
N ILE A 140 4.55 -7.85 0.93
CA ILE A 140 4.15 -6.58 0.31
C ILE A 140 2.90 -6.74 -0.56
N LEU A 141 2.76 -7.87 -1.26
CA LEU A 141 1.54 -8.16 -2.04
C LEU A 141 0.32 -8.33 -1.14
N LEU A 142 0.47 -9.02 0.00
CA LEU A 142 -0.58 -9.15 1.00
C LEU A 142 -0.95 -7.79 1.62
N TRP A 143 0.04 -6.92 1.84
CA TRP A 143 -0.19 -5.56 2.32
C TRP A 143 -0.99 -4.74 1.31
N TRP A 144 -0.54 -4.68 0.06
CA TRP A 144 -1.22 -3.95 -1.01
C TRP A 144 -2.64 -4.45 -1.25
N ASP A 145 -2.84 -5.77 -1.24
CA ASP A 145 -4.16 -6.37 -1.37
C ASP A 145 -5.07 -6.00 -0.20
N ALA A 146 -4.57 -6.07 1.04
CA ALA A 146 -5.34 -5.73 2.22
C ALA A 146 -5.71 -4.24 2.27
N ILE A 147 -4.79 -3.34 1.92
CA ILE A 147 -5.05 -1.89 1.89
C ILE A 147 -6.03 -1.53 0.78
N THR A 148 -5.83 -2.05 -0.43
CA THR A 148 -6.76 -1.88 -1.54
C THR A 148 -8.14 -2.37 -1.11
N SER A 149 -8.24 -3.58 -0.55
CA SER A 149 -9.50 -4.18 -0.13
C SER A 149 -10.18 -3.41 1.00
N LEU A 150 -9.42 -2.93 1.99
CA LEU A 150 -9.92 -2.13 3.11
C LEU A 150 -10.55 -0.81 2.64
N VAL A 151 -9.85 -0.07 1.78
CA VAL A 151 -10.29 1.24 1.29
C VAL A 151 -11.53 1.08 0.41
N ASN A 152 -11.51 0.09 -0.48
CA ASN A 152 -12.59 -0.13 -1.43
C ASN A 152 -13.76 -0.95 -0.83
N ARG A 153 -13.59 -1.50 0.38
CA ARG A 153 -14.55 -2.41 1.07
C ARG A 153 -14.94 -3.59 0.19
N GLU A 154 -13.93 -4.23 -0.40
CA GLU A 154 -14.05 -5.37 -1.30
C GLU A 154 -13.24 -6.56 -0.82
N ASP A 155 -13.52 -7.74 -1.36
CA ASP A 155 -12.77 -8.94 -1.02
C ASP A 155 -11.32 -8.86 -1.52
N CYS A 156 -10.39 -9.24 -0.64
CA CYS A 156 -8.99 -9.51 -0.96
C CYS A 156 -8.88 -10.52 -2.11
N VAL A 157 -7.89 -10.31 -2.97
CA VAL A 157 -7.54 -11.28 -4.02
C VAL A 157 -6.80 -12.47 -3.42
N LEU A 158 -5.85 -12.21 -2.51
CA LEU A 158 -5.09 -13.23 -1.80
C LEU A 158 -5.90 -13.72 -0.58
N PRO A 159 -6.15 -15.03 -0.45
CA PRO A 159 -6.85 -15.57 0.71
C PRO A 159 -6.11 -15.30 2.02
N TYR A 160 -6.82 -15.12 3.13
CA TYR A 160 -6.20 -14.92 4.45
C TYR A 160 -5.24 -16.05 4.85
N ALA A 161 -5.49 -17.28 4.38
CA ALA A 161 -4.61 -18.42 4.59
C ALA A 161 -3.18 -18.18 4.07
N TYR A 162 -2.98 -17.33 3.06
CA TYR A 162 -1.64 -16.95 2.59
C TYR A 162 -0.87 -16.18 3.65
N PHE A 163 -1.54 -15.28 4.37
CA PHE A 163 -0.93 -14.57 5.49
C PHE A 163 -0.61 -15.51 6.64
N GLU A 164 -1.51 -16.44 6.99
CA GLU A 164 -1.25 -17.45 8.02
C GLU A 164 -0.05 -18.35 7.66
N ALA A 165 0.02 -18.80 6.41
CA ALA A 165 1.15 -19.58 5.90
C ALA A 165 2.46 -18.78 5.95
N LEU A 166 2.45 -17.50 5.53
CA LEU A 166 3.61 -16.63 5.65
C LEU A 166 4.07 -16.49 7.11
N MET A 167 3.12 -16.36 8.04
CA MET A 167 3.40 -16.22 9.47
C MET A 167 3.97 -17.49 10.10
N SER A 168 3.68 -18.66 9.55
CA SER A 168 4.24 -19.93 10.04
C SER A 168 5.78 -20.01 9.89
N GLY A 169 6.33 -19.37 8.85
CA GLY A 169 7.76 -19.29 8.57
C GLY A 169 8.42 -17.97 8.99
N TYR A 170 7.69 -17.06 9.63
CA TYR A 170 8.18 -15.73 9.98
C TYR A 170 8.87 -15.73 11.35
N ASN A 171 10.14 -15.27 11.38
CA ASN A 171 10.93 -15.18 12.61
C ASN A 171 11.30 -13.74 13.04
N GLY A 172 10.95 -12.74 12.21
CA GLY A 172 11.21 -11.31 12.48
C GLY A 172 12.68 -10.89 12.51
N GLN A 173 13.63 -11.74 12.09
CA GLN A 173 15.06 -11.41 12.12
C GLN A 173 15.54 -10.73 10.84
N GLU A 174 15.16 -11.25 9.67
CA GLU A 174 15.67 -10.75 8.39
C GLU A 174 14.85 -9.56 7.85
N TRP A 175 13.56 -9.53 8.15
CA TRP A 175 12.63 -8.48 7.74
C TRP A 175 11.45 -8.38 8.72
N ASP A 176 10.76 -7.25 8.69
CA ASP A 176 9.52 -7.05 9.43
C ASP A 176 8.56 -6.13 8.66
N PHE A 177 7.30 -6.16 9.05
CA PHE A 177 6.26 -5.36 8.39
C PHE A 177 6.42 -3.86 8.60
N PHE A 178 7.01 -3.42 9.71
CA PHE A 178 7.20 -1.99 9.93
C PHE A 178 8.23 -1.43 8.95
N ARG A 179 9.32 -2.16 8.72
CA ARG A 179 10.27 -1.89 7.64
C ARG A 179 9.63 -2.04 6.26
N LEU A 180 8.66 -2.93 6.11
CA LEU A 180 8.03 -3.17 4.83
C LEU A 180 7.07 -2.07 4.38
N CYS A 181 6.21 -1.59 5.29
CA CYS A 181 5.09 -0.71 4.97
C CYS A 181 4.79 0.34 6.06
N GLY A 182 5.68 0.53 7.04
CA GLY A 182 5.50 1.46 8.17
C GLY A 182 4.39 1.06 9.14
N CYS A 183 3.88 -0.17 9.06
CA CYS A 183 2.83 -0.68 9.94
C CYS A 183 3.34 -1.88 10.75
N PRO A 184 3.28 -1.86 12.10
CA PRO A 184 3.68 -3.00 12.92
C PRO A 184 2.87 -4.25 12.60
N LEU A 185 3.51 -5.43 12.66
CA LEU A 185 2.85 -6.72 12.37
C LEU A 185 1.52 -6.92 13.13
N SER A 186 1.46 -6.49 14.40
CA SER A 186 0.23 -6.58 15.20
C SER A 186 -0.92 -5.76 14.63
N LEU A 187 -0.63 -4.60 14.02
CA LEU A 187 -1.63 -3.77 13.34
C LEU A 187 -1.92 -4.26 11.91
N VAL A 188 -0.92 -4.82 11.21
CA VAL A 188 -1.14 -5.48 9.90
C VAL A 188 -2.15 -6.62 9.99
N LYS A 189 -2.08 -7.44 11.06
CA LYS A 189 -3.09 -8.48 11.34
C LYS A 189 -4.50 -7.89 11.39
N VAL A 190 -4.65 -6.75 12.08
CA VAL A 190 -5.93 -6.04 12.19
C VAL A 190 -6.38 -5.48 10.84
N VAL A 191 -5.47 -4.90 10.04
CA VAL A 191 -5.77 -4.43 8.67
C VAL A 191 -6.38 -5.56 7.83
N MET A 192 -5.74 -6.73 7.80
CA MET A 192 -6.21 -7.87 7.01
C MET A 192 -7.58 -8.39 7.47
N GLN A 193 -7.81 -8.43 8.78
CA GLN A 193 -9.10 -8.85 9.34
C GLN A 193 -10.21 -7.81 9.08
N LEU A 194 -9.91 -6.52 9.23
CA LEU A 194 -10.85 -5.44 8.93
C LEU A 194 -11.20 -5.37 7.44
N ALA A 195 -10.24 -5.62 6.53
CA ALA A 195 -10.51 -5.64 5.10
C ALA A 195 -11.57 -6.69 4.73
N ARG A 196 -11.44 -7.91 5.28
CA ARG A 196 -12.43 -8.99 5.12
C ARG A 196 -13.79 -8.63 5.71
N LEU A 197 -13.80 -8.12 6.95
CA LEU A 197 -15.03 -7.72 7.61
C LEU A 197 -15.76 -6.60 6.85
N ALA A 198 -15.02 -5.65 6.28
CA ALA A 198 -15.60 -4.56 5.51
C ALA A 198 -16.27 -5.05 4.22
N ALA A 199 -15.64 -6.02 3.53
CA ALA A 199 -16.22 -6.68 2.36
C ALA A 199 -17.49 -7.47 2.74
N GLU A 200 -17.43 -8.24 3.84
CA GLU A 200 -18.56 -9.01 4.36
C GLU A 200 -19.74 -8.10 4.78
N GLN A 201 -19.46 -6.98 5.45
CA GLN A 201 -20.47 -6.00 5.82
C GLN A 201 -21.14 -5.39 4.59
N ARG A 202 -20.36 -5.03 3.57
CA ARG A 202 -20.88 -4.51 2.29
C ARG A 202 -21.74 -5.53 1.55
N ARG A 203 -21.36 -6.82 1.56
CA ARG A 203 -22.18 -7.90 0.99
C ARG A 203 -23.46 -8.13 1.81
N SER A 204 -23.38 -8.04 3.13
CA SER A 204 -24.52 -8.25 4.03
C SER A 204 -25.54 -7.11 3.98
N SER A 205 -25.12 -5.87 3.78
CA SER A 205 -26.05 -4.75 3.58
C SER A 205 -26.85 -4.87 2.29
N LEU A 206 -26.33 -5.60 1.29
CA LEU A 206 -27.04 -5.94 0.06
C LEU A 206 -27.98 -7.16 0.23
N ASN A 207 -27.64 -8.09 1.13
CA ASN A 207 -28.36 -9.33 1.37
C ASN A 207 -29.08 -9.32 2.74
N GLN A 208 -30.39 -9.10 2.74
CA GLN A 208 -31.24 -8.94 3.94
C GLN A 208 -31.23 -10.09 4.97
N TYR A 209 -30.54 -11.21 4.70
CA TYR A 209 -30.61 -12.45 5.50
C TYR A 209 -29.27 -12.93 6.09
N THR A 210 -28.18 -12.18 5.94
CA THR A 210 -26.86 -12.55 6.50
C THR A 210 -26.55 -11.75 7.76
N THR A 211 -26.35 -12.45 8.89
CA THR A 211 -25.94 -11.85 10.16
C THR A 211 -24.44 -11.58 10.15
N PHE A 212 -24.05 -10.32 10.35
CA PHE A 212 -22.65 -9.89 10.46
C PHE A 212 -22.09 -10.23 11.85
N ASP A 213 -20.95 -10.91 11.93
CA ASP A 213 -20.34 -11.28 13.22
C ASP A 213 -19.67 -10.06 13.89
N THR A 214 -20.38 -9.49 14.86
CA THR A 214 -19.90 -8.35 15.67
C THR A 214 -18.88 -8.75 16.74
N THR A 215 -18.69 -10.05 16.99
CA THR A 215 -17.81 -10.57 18.04
C THR A 215 -16.34 -10.30 17.70
N LEU A 216 -15.94 -10.67 16.48
CA LEU A 216 -14.59 -10.40 15.99
C LEU A 216 -14.31 -8.90 15.97
N LEU A 217 -15.26 -8.09 15.50
CA LEU A 217 -15.14 -6.63 15.48
C LEU A 217 -14.85 -6.05 16.88
N SER A 218 -15.57 -6.52 17.90
CA SER A 218 -15.38 -6.10 19.29
C SER A 218 -14.02 -6.52 19.85
N ALA A 219 -13.54 -7.70 19.47
CA ALA A 219 -12.20 -8.16 19.83
C ALA A 219 -11.09 -7.32 19.18
N LEU A 220 -11.25 -6.95 17.91
CA LEU A 220 -10.32 -6.07 17.20
C LEU A 220 -10.27 -4.67 17.83
N GLU A 221 -11.42 -4.09 18.16
CA GLU A 221 -11.48 -2.80 18.86
C GLU A 221 -10.74 -2.86 20.20
N LYS A 222 -11.03 -3.87 21.03
CA LYS A 222 -10.35 -4.04 22.32
C LYS A 222 -8.84 -4.21 22.15
N SER A 223 -8.42 -4.97 21.14
CA SER A 223 -7.01 -5.15 20.80
C SER A 223 -6.37 -3.80 20.44
N LEU A 224 -7.01 -3.01 19.57
CA LEU A 224 -6.52 -1.69 19.18
C LEU A 224 -6.49 -0.71 20.36
N GLU A 225 -7.52 -0.67 21.22
CA GLU A 225 -7.57 0.23 22.37
C GLU A 225 -6.47 -0.11 23.40
N SER A 226 -6.16 -1.40 23.60
CA SER A 226 -5.10 -1.84 24.52
C SER A 226 -3.67 -1.83 23.94
N TRP A 227 -3.54 -1.68 22.62
CA TRP A 227 -2.25 -1.66 21.94
C TRP A 227 -1.42 -0.45 22.36
N HIS A 228 -0.10 -0.65 22.47
CA HIS A 228 0.88 0.42 22.66
C HIS A 228 2.20 0.03 21.99
N HIS A 229 2.94 1.04 21.52
CA HIS A 229 4.28 0.84 20.98
C HIS A 229 5.24 0.35 22.07
N ILE A 230 6.08 -0.63 21.72
CA ILE A 230 7.11 -1.15 22.60
C ILE A 230 8.46 -0.84 21.95
N SER A 231 9.22 0.07 22.55
CA SER A 231 10.56 0.42 22.08
C SER A 231 11.48 -0.80 22.13
N PRO A 232 12.18 -1.14 21.03
CA PRO A 232 13.17 -2.19 21.04
C PRO A 232 14.38 -1.77 21.87
N VAL A 233 15.15 -2.73 22.37
CA VAL A 233 16.39 -2.45 23.13
C VAL A 233 17.35 -1.55 22.34
N THR A 234 17.36 -1.72 21.02
CA THR A 234 18.19 -0.93 20.09
C THR A 234 17.88 0.58 20.10
N ALA A 235 16.68 0.99 20.52
CA ALA A 235 16.27 2.39 20.61
C ALA A 235 17.13 3.18 21.62
N PHE A 236 17.69 2.51 22.64
CA PHE A 236 18.42 3.16 23.73
C PHE A 236 19.94 3.19 23.53
N HIS A 237 20.43 2.87 22.33
CA HIS A 237 21.88 2.81 22.05
C HIS A 237 22.51 4.20 21.89
N ASN A 238 21.80 5.14 21.26
CA ASN A 238 22.25 6.52 21.01
C ASN A 238 21.06 7.43 20.68
N GLU A 239 21.30 8.73 20.60
CA GLU A 239 20.27 9.74 20.34
C GLU A 239 19.53 9.54 19.01
N GLU A 240 20.22 9.22 17.91
CA GLU A 240 19.56 9.00 16.61
C GLU A 240 18.70 7.73 16.64
N SER A 241 19.14 6.66 17.30
CA SER A 241 18.34 5.44 17.49
C SER A 241 17.08 5.71 18.32
N MET A 242 17.18 6.53 19.35
CA MET A 242 16.04 6.95 20.17
C MET A 242 15.07 7.80 19.33
N GLN A 243 15.58 8.80 18.61
CA GLN A 243 14.75 9.66 17.77
C GLN A 243 14.07 8.88 16.64
N GLN A 244 14.75 7.90 16.04
CA GLN A 244 14.16 7.02 15.02
C GLN A 244 13.05 6.15 15.61
N ASP A 245 13.22 5.61 16.82
CA ASP A 245 12.16 4.86 17.49
C ASP A 245 10.94 5.73 17.82
N VAL A 246 11.15 6.99 18.22
CA VAL A 246 10.07 7.97 18.43
C VAL A 246 9.31 8.23 17.13
N ASP A 247 10.01 8.42 16.00
CA ASP A 247 9.36 8.57 14.69
C ASP A 247 8.55 7.30 14.32
N ASN A 248 9.09 6.12 14.62
CA ASN A 248 8.40 4.84 14.37
C ASN A 248 7.13 4.71 15.22
N MET A 249 7.22 5.08 16.50
CA MET A 249 6.09 5.10 17.42
C MET A 249 4.99 6.05 16.94
N HIS A 250 5.35 7.25 16.48
CA HIS A 250 4.38 8.18 15.92
C HIS A 250 3.69 7.62 14.66
N CYS A 251 4.45 7.02 13.74
CA CYS A 251 3.88 6.36 12.56
C CYS A 251 2.93 5.21 12.94
N ALA A 252 3.32 4.37 13.90
CA ALA A 252 2.51 3.25 14.38
C ALA A 252 1.23 3.71 15.11
N GLU A 253 1.31 4.76 15.92
CA GLU A 253 0.13 5.34 16.58
C GLU A 253 -0.82 6.01 15.57
N ALA A 254 -0.29 6.62 14.50
CA ALA A 254 -1.13 7.09 13.40
C ALA A 254 -1.92 5.92 12.78
N TRP A 255 -1.26 4.78 12.51
CA TRP A 255 -1.93 3.57 12.05
C TRP A 255 -3.00 3.06 13.03
N ARG A 256 -2.67 2.92 14.31
CA ARG A 256 -3.62 2.47 15.33
C ARG A 256 -4.87 3.34 15.39
N ASN A 257 -4.69 4.67 15.47
CA ASN A 257 -5.81 5.60 15.52
C ASN A 257 -6.59 5.63 14.19
N GLY A 258 -5.92 5.45 13.06
CA GLY A 258 -6.55 5.30 11.75
C GLY A 258 -7.45 4.06 11.66
N LEU A 259 -7.01 2.93 12.20
CA LEU A 259 -7.82 1.70 12.25
C LEU A 259 -9.02 1.83 13.18
N LEU A 260 -8.85 2.48 14.35
CA LEU A 260 -9.96 2.81 15.24
C LEU A 260 -10.97 3.74 14.57
N LEU A 261 -10.49 4.80 13.91
CA LEU A 261 -11.34 5.72 13.16
C LEU A 261 -12.12 4.98 12.07
N TYR A 262 -11.45 4.15 11.27
CA TYR A 262 -12.08 3.30 10.26
C TYR A 262 -13.16 2.42 10.88
N LEU A 263 -12.85 1.74 11.99
CA LEU A 263 -13.78 0.87 12.68
C LEU A 263 -15.06 1.61 13.07
N TYR A 264 -14.91 2.77 13.73
CA TYR A 264 -16.02 3.58 14.16
C TYR A 264 -16.86 4.10 12.99
N ARG A 265 -16.20 4.54 11.90
CA ARG A 265 -16.87 5.14 10.76
C ARG A 265 -17.59 4.13 9.87
N VAL A 266 -17.00 2.96 9.67
CA VAL A 266 -17.48 1.93 8.73
C VAL A 266 -18.50 1.00 9.40
N PHE A 267 -18.26 0.61 10.65
CA PHE A 267 -19.06 -0.43 11.30
C PHE A 267 -20.03 0.09 12.36
N ARG A 268 -19.76 1.24 12.98
CA ARG A 268 -20.50 1.72 14.17
C ARG A 268 -21.24 3.04 13.97
N TRP A 269 -21.16 3.62 12.78
CA TRP A 269 -21.81 4.88 12.47
C TRP A 269 -22.74 4.73 11.27
N MET A 270 -23.84 5.50 11.29
CA MET A 270 -24.82 5.54 10.20
C MET A 270 -25.00 6.99 9.72
N PRO A 271 -25.11 7.22 8.39
CA PRO A 271 -25.46 8.52 7.84
C PRO A 271 -26.70 9.14 8.50
N GLY A 272 -26.64 10.45 8.73
CA GLY A 272 -27.67 11.22 9.44
C GLY A 272 -27.52 11.23 10.96
N CYS A 273 -26.68 10.37 11.53
CA CYS A 273 -26.36 10.43 12.97
C CYS A 273 -25.22 11.42 13.23
N SER A 274 -25.27 12.10 14.38
CA SER A 274 -24.17 12.96 14.84
C SER A 274 -22.85 12.19 14.85
N VAL A 275 -21.79 12.76 14.28
CA VAL A 275 -20.46 12.14 14.28
C VAL A 275 -19.92 12.11 15.72
N PRO A 276 -19.64 10.92 16.29
CA PRO A 276 -19.19 10.82 17.67
C PRO A 276 -17.86 11.54 17.91
N PHE A 277 -17.72 12.19 19.07
CA PHE A 277 -16.50 12.93 19.43
C PHE A 277 -15.23 12.08 19.42
N HIS A 278 -15.32 10.78 19.71
CA HIS A 278 -14.16 9.90 19.63
C HIS A 278 -13.61 9.78 18.21
N ILE A 279 -14.43 9.89 17.16
CA ILE A 279 -13.95 9.92 15.76
C ILE A 279 -13.11 11.17 15.53
N LEU A 280 -13.59 12.33 15.97
CA LEU A 280 -12.87 13.60 15.85
C LEU A 280 -11.59 13.62 16.67
N TYR A 281 -11.62 13.04 17.88
CA TYR A 281 -10.44 12.85 18.71
C TYR A 281 -9.38 12.01 17.98
N ARG A 282 -9.76 10.83 17.44
CA ARG A 282 -8.83 9.98 16.68
C ARG A 282 -8.27 10.70 15.46
N ALA A 283 -9.11 11.41 14.70
CA ALA A 283 -8.67 12.21 13.56
C ALA A 283 -7.64 13.27 13.95
N ARG A 284 -7.86 13.97 15.07
CA ARG A 284 -6.90 14.94 15.58
C ARG A 284 -5.59 14.27 16.02
N THR A 285 -5.68 13.17 16.76
CA THR A 285 -4.52 12.40 17.22
C THR A 285 -3.67 11.89 16.05
N ILE A 286 -4.28 11.36 15.00
CA ILE A 286 -3.56 10.95 13.77
C ILE A 286 -2.75 12.12 13.21
N MET A 287 -3.39 13.29 13.04
CA MET A 287 -2.69 14.48 12.55
C MET A 287 -1.51 14.83 13.46
N ASP A 288 -1.70 14.89 14.78
CA ASP A 288 -0.63 15.25 15.71
C ASP A 288 0.55 14.24 15.65
N HIS A 289 0.30 12.93 15.51
CA HIS A 289 1.36 11.93 15.32
C HIS A 289 2.08 12.04 13.97
N VAL A 290 1.35 12.20 12.87
CA VAL A 290 1.95 12.34 11.53
C VAL A 290 2.89 13.55 11.46
N PHE A 291 2.49 14.67 12.07
CA PHE A 291 3.28 15.89 12.09
C PHE A 291 4.39 15.91 13.17
N ALA A 292 4.36 15.00 14.13
CA ALA A 292 5.43 14.84 15.12
C ALA A 292 6.64 14.07 14.57
N CYS A 293 6.46 13.28 13.51
CA CYS A 293 7.57 12.59 12.83
C CYS A 293 8.55 13.60 12.22
N ARG A 294 9.85 13.35 12.39
CA ARG A 294 10.89 14.17 11.76
C ARG A 294 10.84 14.04 10.24
N ASP A 295 11.10 15.15 9.57
CA ASP A 295 11.08 15.25 8.11
C ASP A 295 12.22 14.48 7.41
N LYS A 296 13.29 14.19 8.14
CA LYS A 296 14.52 13.54 7.62
C LYS A 296 14.29 12.12 7.12
N CYS A 297 13.56 11.31 7.87
CA CYS A 297 13.34 9.88 7.57
C CYS A 297 12.11 9.63 6.69
N MET A 298 11.23 10.62 6.52
CA MET A 298 10.00 10.53 5.73
C MET A 298 9.09 9.36 6.10
N ILE A 299 9.21 8.81 7.32
CA ILE A 299 8.41 7.66 7.76
C ILE A 299 6.92 7.99 7.81
N SER A 300 6.57 9.25 8.08
CA SER A 300 5.19 9.71 8.16
C SER A 300 4.40 9.52 6.86
N ARG A 301 5.08 9.42 5.70
CA ARG A 301 4.42 9.11 4.42
C ARG A 301 3.74 7.74 4.42
N GLN A 302 4.27 6.79 5.21
CA GLN A 302 3.68 5.45 5.37
C GLN A 302 2.34 5.51 6.11
N ALA A 303 2.00 6.63 6.74
CA ALA A 303 0.70 6.86 7.38
C ALA A 303 -0.26 7.69 6.48
N LEU A 304 -0.08 7.67 5.15
CA LEU A 304 -0.96 8.37 4.21
C LEU A 304 -2.43 7.94 4.37
N LEU A 305 -2.71 6.64 4.48
CA LEU A 305 -4.07 6.16 4.66
C LEU A 305 -4.72 6.65 5.97
N PRO A 306 -4.08 6.49 7.16
CA PRO A 306 -4.56 7.14 8.37
C PRO A 306 -4.79 8.65 8.21
N LEU A 307 -3.85 9.36 7.59
CA LEU A 307 -3.96 10.80 7.38
C LEU A 307 -5.15 11.16 6.46
N PHE A 308 -5.41 10.36 5.42
CA PHE A 308 -6.59 10.51 4.57
C PHE A 308 -7.88 10.38 5.38
N PHE A 309 -7.99 9.34 6.22
CA PHE A 309 -9.16 9.18 7.10
C PHE A 309 -9.32 10.36 8.04
N ALA A 310 -8.23 10.81 8.69
CA ALA A 310 -8.26 11.98 9.56
C ALA A 310 -8.70 13.26 8.81
N GLY A 311 -8.17 13.47 7.60
CA GLY A 311 -8.49 14.61 6.75
C GLY A 311 -9.97 14.68 6.38
N CYS A 312 -10.63 13.54 6.20
CA CYS A 312 -12.07 13.47 5.92
C CYS A 312 -12.95 13.88 7.11
N GLU A 313 -12.42 13.80 8.34
CA GLU A 313 -13.18 14.09 9.57
C GLU A 313 -12.88 15.47 10.16
N LEU A 314 -11.67 15.99 9.95
CA LEU A 314 -11.28 17.33 10.42
C LEU A 314 -11.99 18.40 9.57
N GLN A 315 -12.66 19.35 10.23
CA GLN A 315 -13.41 20.43 9.56
C GLN A 315 -12.67 21.77 9.52
N ALA A 316 -11.58 21.92 10.28
CA ALA A 316 -10.86 23.18 10.38
C ALA A 316 -10.07 23.47 9.08
N PRO A 317 -10.25 24.65 8.43
CA PRO A 317 -9.52 25.00 7.21
C PRO A 317 -8.00 25.01 7.36
N SER A 318 -7.50 25.28 8.57
CA SER A 318 -6.08 25.21 8.89
C SER A 318 -5.55 23.77 8.86
N SER A 319 -6.34 22.79 9.30
CA SER A 319 -6.01 21.36 9.20
C SER A 319 -6.00 20.91 7.74
N HIS A 320 -7.00 21.29 6.95
CA HIS A 320 -7.06 20.99 5.52
C HIS A 320 -5.79 21.46 4.80
N ARG A 321 -5.43 22.74 4.99
CA ARG A 321 -4.23 23.32 4.37
C ARG A 321 -2.95 22.59 4.79
N LYS A 322 -2.82 22.23 6.07
CA LYS A 322 -1.67 21.47 6.56
C LYS A 322 -1.54 20.12 5.87
N ILE A 323 -2.65 19.38 5.75
CA ILE A 323 -2.67 18.06 5.10
C ILE A 323 -2.31 18.17 3.61
N LEU A 324 -2.92 19.12 2.90
CA LEU A 324 -2.63 19.35 1.48
C LEU A 324 -1.16 19.73 1.25
N ASN A 325 -0.61 20.63 2.06
CA ASN A 325 0.80 21.02 1.98
C ASN A 325 1.75 19.84 2.24
N LEU A 326 1.40 18.96 3.19
CA LEU A 326 2.19 17.77 3.50
C LEU A 326 2.15 16.77 2.33
N CYS A 327 0.97 16.52 1.75
CA CYS A 327 0.83 15.65 0.58
C CYS A 327 1.60 16.21 -0.63
N ALA A 328 1.53 17.52 -0.88
CA ALA A 328 2.31 18.17 -1.93
C ALA A 328 3.83 18.00 -1.69
N SER A 329 4.29 18.22 -0.46
CA SER A 329 5.71 18.01 -0.11
C SER A 329 6.16 16.55 -0.32
N TRP A 330 5.32 15.58 0.05
CA TRP A 330 5.60 14.16 -0.19
C TRP A 330 5.64 13.83 -1.68
N ASN A 331 4.69 14.32 -2.46
CA ASN A 331 4.66 14.18 -3.92
C ASN A 331 5.98 14.67 -4.54
N ASP A 332 6.36 15.91 -4.23
CA ASP A 332 7.51 16.56 -4.86
C ASP A 332 8.83 15.88 -4.53
N ARG A 333 8.96 15.38 -3.29
CA ARG A 333 10.20 14.73 -2.81
C ARG A 333 10.35 13.29 -3.24
N THR A 334 9.25 12.57 -3.42
CA THR A 334 9.28 11.13 -3.70
C THR A 334 9.02 10.80 -5.17
N ARG A 335 8.35 11.70 -5.91
CA ARG A 335 7.80 11.45 -7.24
C ARG A 335 6.75 10.32 -7.27
N TYR A 336 6.14 10.07 -6.11
CA TYR A 336 4.96 9.21 -5.99
C TYR A 336 3.72 10.10 -6.10
N HIS A 337 3.10 10.10 -7.28
CA HIS A 337 1.91 10.91 -7.57
C HIS A 337 0.62 10.37 -6.92
N MET A 338 0.69 9.27 -6.18
CA MET A 338 -0.40 8.89 -5.25
C MET A 338 -0.72 10.01 -4.25
N PHE A 339 0.28 10.76 -3.78
CA PHE A 339 0.09 11.85 -2.83
C PHE A 339 -0.68 13.02 -3.45
N SER A 340 -0.38 13.36 -4.71
CA SER A 340 -1.13 14.38 -5.45
C SER A 340 -2.52 13.90 -5.83
N THR A 341 -2.72 12.61 -6.07
CA THR A 341 -4.05 11.99 -6.32
C THR A 341 -4.93 11.96 -5.06
N THR A 342 -4.33 11.94 -3.87
CA THR A 342 -5.05 11.97 -2.58
C THR A 342 -5.72 13.33 -2.34
N MET A 343 -5.08 14.42 -2.77
CA MET A 343 -5.56 15.79 -2.58
C MET A 343 -6.97 16.04 -3.17
N PRO A 344 -7.25 15.77 -4.46
CA PRO A 344 -8.59 15.97 -5.01
C PRO A 344 -9.63 15.04 -4.40
N LEU A 345 -9.24 13.88 -3.86
CA LEU A 345 -10.17 13.00 -3.15
C LEU A 345 -10.61 13.61 -1.80
N LEU A 346 -9.69 14.20 -1.04
CA LEU A 346 -10.01 14.95 0.17
C LEU A 346 -10.91 16.15 -0.14
N GLU A 347 -10.57 16.91 -1.19
CA GLU A 347 -11.36 18.07 -1.63
C GLU A 347 -12.78 17.67 -2.04
N ALA A 348 -12.95 16.53 -2.73
CA ALA A 348 -14.26 16.00 -3.09
C ALA A 348 -15.10 15.66 -1.84
N VAL A 349 -14.50 15.05 -0.81
CA VAL A 349 -15.19 14.77 0.46
C VAL A 349 -15.62 16.07 1.13
N TRP A 350 -14.73 17.06 1.25
CA TRP A 350 -15.05 18.33 1.88
C TRP A 350 -16.13 19.13 1.14
N ALA A 351 -16.11 19.12 -0.20
CA ALA A 351 -17.12 19.77 -1.03
C ALA A 351 -18.50 19.13 -0.82
N GLU A 352 -18.57 17.80 -0.79
CA GLU A 352 -19.82 17.08 -0.56
C GLU A 352 -20.33 17.25 0.87
N GLN A 353 -19.45 17.26 1.87
CA GLN A 353 -19.81 17.57 3.27
C GLN A 353 -20.36 18.99 3.42
N LYS A 354 -19.78 19.97 2.71
CA LYS A 354 -20.27 21.36 2.73
C LYS A 354 -21.67 21.48 2.12
N THR A 355 -21.96 20.70 1.09
CA THR A 355 -23.26 20.73 0.38
C THR A 355 -24.34 19.95 1.13
N ASN A 356 -24.01 18.75 1.62
CA ASN A 356 -24.99 17.79 2.13
C ASN A 356 -24.97 17.64 3.66
N GLY A 357 -24.05 18.31 4.36
CA GLY A 357 -23.87 18.20 5.81
C GLY A 357 -22.82 17.16 6.21
N PHE A 358 -22.07 17.46 7.26
CA PHE A 358 -20.97 16.63 7.76
C PHE A 358 -21.46 15.27 8.29
N GLU A 359 -22.64 15.24 8.90
CA GLU A 359 -23.32 14.05 9.39
C GLU A 359 -23.90 13.16 8.27
N ASN A 360 -23.92 13.61 7.03
CA ASN A 360 -24.53 12.85 5.93
C ASN A 360 -23.48 12.26 4.97
N VAL A 361 -22.28 12.83 4.95
CA VAL A 361 -21.23 12.48 3.99
C VAL A 361 -19.98 11.97 4.67
N TRP A 362 -19.51 10.83 4.18
CA TRP A 362 -18.22 10.26 4.54
C TRP A 362 -17.47 9.77 3.31
N TRP A 363 -16.16 9.58 3.45
CA TRP A 363 -15.26 9.22 2.37
C TRP A 363 -15.71 7.97 1.59
N GLY A 364 -16.35 7.01 2.28
CA GLY A 364 -16.77 5.75 1.67
C GLY A 364 -17.75 5.93 0.51
N GLN A 365 -18.70 6.85 0.63
CA GLN A 365 -19.67 7.15 -0.44
C GLN A 365 -19.00 7.75 -1.68
N ILE A 366 -17.96 8.56 -1.49
CA ILE A 366 -17.24 9.19 -2.61
C ILE A 366 -16.48 8.14 -3.40
N ILE A 367 -15.79 7.22 -2.70
CA ILE A 367 -15.10 6.09 -3.31
C ILE A 367 -16.10 5.18 -4.06
N ASP A 368 -17.25 4.87 -3.45
CA ASP A 368 -18.26 4.02 -4.09
C ASP A 368 -18.85 4.63 -5.38
N ARG A 369 -19.02 5.96 -5.42
CA ARG A 369 -19.49 6.66 -6.62
C ARG A 369 -18.46 6.59 -7.74
N GLN A 370 -17.16 6.73 -7.43
CA GLN A 370 -16.09 6.57 -8.43
C GLN A 370 -16.09 5.16 -9.06
N HIS A 371 -16.45 4.12 -8.29
CA HIS A 371 -16.57 2.77 -8.85
C HIS A 371 -17.81 2.59 -9.73
N SER A 372 -18.91 3.24 -9.37
CA SER A 372 -20.19 3.11 -10.09
C SER A 372 -20.15 3.75 -11.48
N SER A 373 -19.34 4.80 -11.67
CA SER A 373 -19.07 5.36 -13.00
C SER A 373 -18.26 4.42 -13.91
N ASP A 374 -17.52 3.48 -13.33
CA ASP A 374 -16.61 2.55 -14.03
C ASP A 374 -17.19 1.14 -14.24
N SER A 375 -18.46 0.89 -13.86
CA SER A 375 -19.06 -0.47 -13.86
C SER A 375 -19.17 -1.13 -15.25
N HIS A 376 -18.96 -0.36 -16.32
CA HIS A 376 -18.97 -0.87 -17.70
C HIS A 376 -17.58 -1.25 -18.24
N SER A 377 -16.51 -1.00 -17.50
CA SER A 377 -15.14 -1.38 -17.89
C SER A 377 -14.78 -2.78 -17.35
N PRO A 378 -14.18 -3.67 -18.16
CA PRO A 378 -13.62 -4.92 -17.66
C PRO A 378 -12.40 -4.71 -16.74
N LEU A 379 -11.79 -3.52 -16.79
CA LEU A 379 -10.69 -3.10 -15.92
C LEU A 379 -11.22 -2.09 -14.91
N GLN A 380 -11.53 -2.58 -13.72
CA GLN A 380 -12.08 -1.76 -12.65
C GLN A 380 -10.96 -1.01 -11.93
N VAL A 381 -11.04 0.32 -11.90
CA VAL A 381 -10.09 1.18 -11.19
C VAL A 381 -10.43 1.19 -9.70
N ARG A 382 -9.39 1.11 -8.86
CA ARG A 382 -9.49 1.09 -7.40
C ARG A 382 -8.51 2.07 -6.79
N ILE A 383 -8.77 2.48 -5.56
CA ILE A 383 -7.84 3.32 -4.80
C ILE A 383 -6.88 2.42 -3.99
N CYS A 384 -5.58 2.70 -4.02
CA CYS A 384 -4.56 2.12 -3.14
C CYS A 384 -3.79 3.24 -2.44
N PHE A 385 -3.50 3.04 -1.15
CA PHE A 385 -2.75 3.95 -0.30
C PHE A 385 -1.61 3.21 0.39
N GLY A 386 -0.61 2.78 -0.37
CA GLY A 386 0.64 2.27 0.16
C GLY A 386 1.29 1.26 -0.75
#